data_AF-A0A4U3AD48-F1
#
_entry.id   AF-A0A4U3AD48-F1
#
_cell.length_a   1.000
_cell.length_b   1.000
_cell.length_c   1.000
_cell.angle_alpha   90.00
_cell.angle_beta   90.00
_cell.angle_gamma   90.00
#
_symmetry.space_group_name_H-M   'P 1'
#
loop_
_entity.id
_entity.type
_entity.pdbx_description
1 polymer ?
#
loop_
_entity_poly.entity_id
_entity_poly.type
_entity_poly.pdbx_seq_one_letter_code
_entity_poly.pdbx_strand_id
1 'polypeptide(L)' 'MITVGYAPLEVAVSPNGARAYVTNQASHTVSVIDIATNTVIATVPVGVAPTGIATGTICE' A
#
# COMPACT_ATOMS: atom_id res chain seq x y z
N MET A 1 3.09 -14.86 6.86
CA MET A 1 3.90 -13.84 6.18
C MET A 1 3.07 -13.24 5.06
N ILE A 2 3.01 -11.91 4.91
CA ILE A 2 2.31 -11.23 3.81
C ILE A 2 3.37 -10.83 2.78
N THR A 3 3.28 -11.35 1.56
CA THR A 3 4.22 -11.02 0.49
C THR A 3 3.70 -9.80 -0.28
N VAL A 4 4.51 -8.74 -0.33
CA VAL A 4 4.29 -7.54 -1.13
C VAL A 4 5.37 -7.41 -2.22
N GLY A 5 5.49 -6.25 -2.87
CA GLY A 5 6.55 -5.99 -3.85
C GLY A 5 7.93 -5.80 -3.22
N TYR A 6 8.90 -5.45 -4.07
CA TYR A 6 10.29 -5.23 -3.69
C TYR A 6 10.53 -3.83 -3.15
N ALA A 7 11.42 -3.74 -2.15
CA ALA A 7 11.75 -2.52 -1.42
C ALA A 7 10.50 -1.78 -0.91
N PRO A 8 9.72 -2.39 -0.01
CA PRO A 8 8.64 -1.68 0.66
C PRO A 8 9.20 -0.50 1.46
N LEU A 9 8.59 0.68 1.33
CA LEU A 9 9.09 1.90 1.98
C LEU A 9 8.14 2.44 3.04
N GLU A 10 6.88 2.71 2.67
CA GLU A 10 5.88 3.26 3.57
C GLU A 10 4.63 2.36 3.60
N VAL A 11 3.92 2.41 4.73
CA VAL A 11 2.60 1.82 4.91
C VAL A 11 1.60 2.87 5.42
N ALA A 12 0.42 2.93 4.82
CA ALA A 12 -0.71 3.71 5.34
C ALA A 12 -1.93 2.81 5.55
N VAL A 13 -2.66 3.05 6.64
CA VAL A 13 -3.86 2.30 6.99
C VAL A 13 -5.08 3.19 6.80
N SER A 14 -6.05 2.71 6.03
CA SER A 14 -7.33 3.39 5.85
C SER A 14 -7.99 3.76 7.19
N PRO A 15 -8.72 4.89 7.30
CA PRO A 15 -9.31 5.32 8.58
C PRO A 15 -10.29 4.32 9.20
N ASN A 16 -10.96 3.51 8.38
CA ASN A 16 -11.85 2.46 8.86
C ASN A 16 -11.12 1.17 9.28
N GLY A 17 -9.78 1.13 9.17
CA GLY A 17 -8.96 -0.01 9.55
C GLY A 17 -9.12 -1.26 8.68
N ALA A 18 -9.83 -1.17 7.54
CA ALA A 18 -10.11 -2.35 6.71
C ALA A 18 -8.94 -2.71 5.79
N ARG A 19 -8.17 -1.70 5.37
CA ARG A 19 -7.09 -1.85 4.38
C ARG A 19 -5.79 -1.20 4.84
N ALA A 20 -4.69 -1.85 4.52
CA ALA A 20 -3.35 -1.26 4.51
C ALA A 20 -2.84 -1.14 3.07
N TYR A 21 -2.04 -0.10 2.82
CA TYR A 21 -1.45 0.17 1.53
C TYR A 21 0.05 0.29 1.70
N VAL A 22 0.83 -0.43 0.90
CA VAL A 22 2.30 -0.46 1.01
C VAL A 22 2.90 0.02 -0.30
N THR A 23 3.73 1.06 -0.26
CA THR A 23 4.50 1.51 -1.43
C THR A 23 5.68 0.58 -1.65
N ASN A 24 5.78 -0.05 -2.83
CA ASN A 24 6.88 -0.92 -3.22
C ASN A 24 7.79 -0.17 -4.19
N GLN A 25 8.84 0.48 -3.68
CA GLN A 25 9.64 1.44 -4.43
C GLN A 25 10.27 0.80 -5.67
N ALA A 26 10.96 -0.33 -5.49
CA ALA A 26 11.65 -1.02 -6.58
C ALA A 26 10.69 -1.75 -7.53
N SER A 27 9.48 -2.07 -7.08
CA SER A 27 8.45 -2.67 -7.94
C SER A 27 7.59 -1.65 -8.69
N HIS A 28 7.68 -0.35 -8.38
CA HIS A 28 6.86 0.69 -9.01
C HIS A 28 5.35 0.48 -8.80
N THR A 29 4.98 -0.13 -7.68
CA THR A 29 3.61 -0.51 -7.33
C THR A 29 3.24 -0.12 -5.90
N VAL A 30 1.94 -0.13 -5.62
CA VAL A 30 1.38 -0.15 -4.27
C VAL A 30 0.64 -1.47 -4.07
N SER A 31 0.91 -2.18 -2.98
CA SER A 31 0.13 -3.34 -2.56
C SER A 31 -1.02 -2.91 -1.65
N VAL A 32 -2.23 -3.39 -1.94
CA VAL A 32 -3.42 -3.22 -1.09
C VAL A 32 -3.64 -4.51 -0.32
N ILE A 33 -3.67 -4.41 1.00
CA ILE A 33 -3.79 -5.53 1.93
C ILE A 33 -5.14 -5.43 2.64
N ASP A 34 -5.89 -6.52 2.63
CA ASP A 34 -7.03 -6.72 3.53
C ASP A 34 -6.50 -7.14 4.91
N ILE A 35 -6.80 -6.33 5.92
CA ILE A 35 -6.26 -6.52 7.28
C ILE A 35 -6.93 -7.70 8.00
N ALA A 36 -8.22 -7.95 7.75
CA ALA A 36 -8.96 -9.02 8.41
C ALA A 36 -8.41 -10.40 8.03
N THR A 37 -8.02 -10.57 6.77
CA THR A 37 -7.53 -11.83 6.23
C THR A 37 -6.01 -11.90 6.11
N ASN A 38 -5.31 -10.78 6.30
CA ASN A 38 -3.86 -10.65 6.09
C ASN A 38 -3.45 -11.05 4.65
N THR A 39 -4.24 -10.65 3.65
CA THR A 39 -3.99 -11.00 2.25
C THR A 39 -3.80 -9.75 1.38
N VAL A 40 -2.90 -9.84 0.39
CA VAL A 40 -2.83 -8.82 -0.67
C VAL A 40 -4.00 -9.03 -1.61
N ILE A 41 -4.90 -8.04 -1.69
CA ILE A 41 -6.10 -8.09 -2.53
C ILE A 41 -5.93 -7.34 -3.85
N ALA A 42 -4.92 -6.46 -3.94
CA ALA A 42 -4.55 -5.80 -5.19
C ALA A 42 -3.08 -5.37 -5.21
N THR A 43 -2.52 -5.28 -6.41
CA THR A 43 -1.23 -4.66 -6.68
C THR A 43 -1.42 -3.63 -7.78
N VAL A 44 -1.20 -2.36 -7.45
CA VAL A 44 -1.53 -1.22 -8.32
C VAL A 44 -0.24 -0.59 -8.84
N PRO A 45 0.00 -0.54 -10.16
CA PRO A 45 1.09 0.26 -10.73
C PRO A 45 0.83 1.75 -10.49
N VAL A 46 1.82 2.48 -9.98
CA VAL A 46 1.65 3.92 -9.63
C VAL A 46 2.71 4.84 -10.22
N GLY A 47 3.72 4.29 -10.89
CA GLY A 47 4.84 5.04 -11.46
C GLY A 47 6.16 4.70 -10.79
N VAL A 48 7.22 5.39 -11.22
CA VAL A 48 8.59 5.08 -10.80
C VAL A 48 8.81 5.44 -9.34
N ALA A 49 9.38 4.49 -8.59
CA ALA A 49 9.86 4.64 -7.23
C ALA A 49 8.88 5.39 -6.29
N PRO A 50 7.66 4.86 -6.06
CA PRO A 50 6.74 5.49 -5.11
C PRO A 50 7.36 5.51 -3.72
N THR A 51 7.35 6.68 -3.09
CA THR A 51 7.93 6.89 -1.76
C THR A 51 6.91 7.28 -0.70
N GLY A 52 5.74 7.79 -1.10
CA GLY A 52 4.75 8.38 -0.23
C GLY A 52 3.36 7.77 -0.41
N ILE A 53 2.61 7.61 0.68
CA ILE A 53 1.19 7.27 0.63
C ILE A 53 0.40 7.89 1.78
N ALA A 54 -0.70 8.57 1.44
CA ALA A 54 -1.65 9.12 2.41
C ALA A 54 -3.01 8.43 2.28
N THR A 55 -3.73 8.29 3.39
CA THR A 55 -5.09 7.75 3.42
C THR A 55 -6.00 8.61 4.29
N GLY A 56 -7.29 8.58 4.00
CA GLY A 56 -8.31 9.37 4.69
C GLY A 56 -8.77 10.56 3.88
N THR A 57 -9.29 11.58 4.56
CA THR A 57 -9.72 12.81 3.90
C THR A 57 -8.49 13.58 3.47
N ILE A 58 -8.21 13.55 2.17
CA ILE A 58 -7.18 14.36 1.55
C ILE A 58 -7.88 15.69 1.21
N CYS A 59 -7.80 16.65 2.11
CA CYS A 59 -8.18 18.03 1.80
C CYS A 59 -7.01 18.70 1.07
N GLU A 60 -7.30 19.40 -0.03
CA GLU A 60 -6.34 20.28 -0.71
C GLU A 60 -5.89 21.45 0.17
#